data_AF-A0A2K3YRF2-F1
#
_entry.id   AF-A0A2K3YRF2-F1
#
_cell.length_a   1.000
_cell.length_b   1.000
_cell.length_c   1.000
_cell.angle_alpha   90.00
_cell.angle_beta   90.00
_cell.angle_gamma   90.00
#
_symmetry.space_group_name_H-M   'P 1'
#
loop_
_entity.id
_entity.type
_entity.pdbx_description
1 polymer ?
#
loop_
_entity_poly.entity_id
_entity_poly.type
_entity_poly.pdbx_seq_one_letter_code
_entity_poly.pdbx_strand_id
1 'polypeptide(L)'
;MKIFKKLFLLIIVMLPYLISSIMLFYTYTSNQSNLQKHMETIQQSLSMTETQMHFFTAIIVLLSNILVFIFTFFLIKLLLLIFDRNKESKNEDLFFALVLGYTAANMTALILNDWFHISFSIFMNYIPIVDLITFTSLYYFFSKSKKFTAIVFVIKTIIILTSVIL
;
A
#
# COMPACT_ATOMS: atom_id res chain seq x y z
N MET A 1 14.75 -14.88 -21.83
CA MET A 1 14.20 -15.75 -20.75
C MET A 1 14.43 -15.23 -19.33
N LYS A 2 15.62 -14.72 -18.95
CA LYS A 2 15.88 -14.21 -17.58
C LYS A 2 15.05 -12.97 -17.19
N ILE A 3 14.83 -12.04 -18.11
CA ILE A 3 14.04 -10.80 -17.86
C ILE A 3 12.56 -11.13 -17.61
N PHE A 4 11.96 -11.99 -18.42
CA PHE A 4 10.58 -12.44 -18.23
C PHE A 4 10.37 -13.11 -16.88
N LYS A 5 11.30 -13.97 -16.44
CA LYS A 5 11.25 -14.58 -15.10
C LYS A 5 11.30 -13.53 -13.98
N LYS A 6 12.14 -12.51 -14.13
CA LYS A 6 12.25 -11.41 -13.15
C LYS A 6 10.96 -10.57 -13.08
N LEU A 7 10.41 -10.20 -14.23
CA LEU A 7 9.14 -9.45 -14.30
C LEU A 7 7.99 -10.25 -13.71
N PHE A 8 7.91 -11.54 -14.04
CA PHE A 8 6.88 -12.43 -13.50
C PHE A 8 6.98 -12.56 -11.97
N LEU A 9 8.19 -12.67 -11.42
CA LEU A 9 8.41 -12.69 -9.97
C LEU A 9 7.91 -11.39 -9.32
N LEU A 10 8.23 -10.22 -9.89
CA LEU A 10 7.76 -8.93 -9.36
C LEU A 10 6.24 -8.82 -9.35
N ILE A 11 5.57 -9.32 -10.40
CA ILE A 11 4.10 -9.35 -10.48
C ILE A 11 3.52 -10.27 -9.39
N ILE A 12 4.07 -11.47 -9.23
CA ILE A 12 3.59 -12.42 -8.20
C ILE A 12 3.74 -11.82 -6.81
N VAL A 13 4.89 -11.21 -6.54
CA VAL A 13 5.17 -10.58 -5.24
C VAL A 13 4.19 -9.45 -4.94
N MET A 14 3.65 -8.79 -5.96
CA MET A 14 2.66 -7.73 -5.80
C MET A 14 1.25 -8.23 -5.49
N LEU A 15 0.93 -9.50 -5.79
CA LEU A 15 -0.40 -10.04 -5.59
C LEU A 15 -0.90 -9.96 -4.13
N PRO A 16 -0.12 -10.32 -3.09
CA PRO A 16 -0.55 -10.15 -1.70
C PRO A 16 -0.98 -8.73 -1.36
N TYR A 17 -0.21 -7.72 -1.80
CA TYR A 17 -0.57 -6.32 -1.61
C TYR A 17 -1.89 -6.00 -2.30
N LEU A 18 -2.03 -6.33 -3.58
CA LEU A 18 -3.22 -6.02 -4.37
C LEU A 18 -4.48 -6.69 -3.83
N ILE A 19 -4.38 -7.96 -3.44
CA ILE A 19 -5.48 -8.72 -2.83
C ILE A 19 -5.86 -8.10 -1.48
N SER A 20 -4.86 -7.78 -0.64
CA SER A 20 -5.10 -7.15 0.66
C SER A 20 -5.78 -5.78 0.53
N SER A 21 -5.45 -5.00 -0.49
CA SER A 21 -6.08 -3.70 -0.76
C SER A 21 -7.53 -3.83 -1.21
N ILE A 22 -7.85 -4.83 -2.05
CA ILE A 22 -9.25 -5.12 -2.42
C ILE A 22 -10.06 -5.51 -1.18
N MET A 23 -9.53 -6.44 -0.37
CA MET A 23 -10.20 -6.89 0.85
C MET A 23 -10.43 -5.74 1.83
N LEU A 24 -9.41 -4.89 2.04
CA LEU A 24 -9.50 -3.73 2.90
C LEU A 24 -10.57 -2.74 2.41
N PHE A 25 -10.63 -2.50 1.10
CA PHE A 25 -11.64 -1.60 0.52
C PHE A 25 -13.07 -2.10 0.77
N TYR A 26 -13.34 -3.39 0.53
CA TYR A 26 -14.68 -3.95 0.75
C TYR A 26 -15.06 -3.94 2.22
N THR A 27 -14.12 -4.31 3.10
CA THR A 27 -14.32 -4.30 4.55
C THR A 27 -14.58 -2.88 5.08
N TYR A 28 -13.90 -1.88 4.51
CA TYR A 28 -14.13 -0.49 4.87
C TYR A 28 -15.50 0.00 4.39
N THR A 29 -15.85 -0.31 3.14
CA THR A 29 -17.09 0.16 2.51
C THR A 29 -18.33 -0.46 3.16
N SER A 30 -18.28 -1.75 3.52
CA SER A 30 -19.41 -2.43 4.20
C SER A 30 -19.69 -1.87 5.59
N ASN A 31 -18.66 -1.36 6.28
CA ASN A 31 -18.77 -0.77 7.61
C ASN A 31 -19.14 0.74 7.58
N GLN A 32 -19.28 1.34 6.40
CA GLN A 32 -19.51 2.78 6.20
C GLN A 32 -20.77 3.00 5.36
N SER A 33 -21.92 3.20 6.03
CA SER A 33 -23.24 3.35 5.38
C SER A 33 -23.29 4.46 4.32
N ASN A 34 -22.53 5.55 4.50
CA ASN A 34 -22.44 6.62 3.52
C ASN A 34 -21.73 6.18 2.24
N LEU A 35 -20.63 5.43 2.35
CA LEU A 35 -19.88 4.94 1.18
C LEU A 35 -20.69 3.89 0.42
N GLN A 36 -21.38 3.01 1.14
CA GLN A 36 -22.28 2.03 0.54
C GLN A 36 -23.36 2.71 -0.32
N LYS A 37 -24.02 3.76 0.19
CA LYS A 37 -25.00 4.55 -0.58
C LYS A 37 -24.39 5.19 -1.83
N HIS A 38 -23.15 5.67 -1.77
CA HIS A 38 -22.47 6.22 -2.95
C HIS A 38 -22.20 5.14 -4.00
N MET A 39 -21.79 3.94 -3.58
CA MET A 39 -21.61 2.79 -4.47
C MET A 39 -22.93 2.38 -5.12
N GLU A 40 -24.02 2.30 -4.36
CA GLU A 40 -25.36 2.02 -4.87
C GLU A 40 -25.82 3.09 -5.89
N THR A 41 -25.55 4.36 -5.60
CA THR A 41 -25.89 5.47 -6.51
C THR A 41 -25.13 5.36 -7.83
N ILE A 42 -23.83 5.03 -7.79
CA ILE A 42 -23.01 4.81 -8.99
C ILE A 42 -23.54 3.60 -9.77
N GLN A 43 -23.83 2.50 -9.07
CA GLN A 43 -24.38 1.30 -9.69
C GLN A 43 -25.68 1.59 -10.43
N GLN A 44 -26.62 2.30 -9.79
CA GLN A 44 -27.89 2.70 -10.40
C GLN A 44 -27.69 3.66 -11.56
N SER A 45 -26.82 4.67 -11.40
CA SER A 45 -26.57 5.69 -12.44
C SER A 45 -25.96 5.10 -13.71
N LEU A 46 -25.12 4.07 -13.56
CA LEU A 46 -24.49 3.36 -14.68
C LEU A 46 -25.30 2.13 -15.13
N SER A 47 -26.45 1.86 -14.50
CA SER A 47 -27.30 0.70 -14.76
C SER A 47 -26.53 -0.64 -14.73
N MET A 48 -25.60 -0.78 -13.78
CA MET A 48 -24.76 -1.96 -13.64
C MET A 48 -25.44 -3.02 -12.78
N THR A 49 -25.21 -4.29 -13.13
CA THR A 49 -25.50 -5.41 -12.23
C THR A 49 -24.53 -5.39 -11.03
N GLU A 50 -24.90 -6.07 -9.95
CA GLU A 50 -24.05 -6.20 -8.76
C GLU A 50 -22.67 -6.78 -9.10
N THR A 51 -22.63 -7.85 -9.91
CA THR A 51 -21.37 -8.46 -10.38
C THR A 51 -20.52 -7.48 -11.19
N GLN A 52 -21.14 -6.68 -12.07
CA GLN A 52 -20.43 -5.66 -12.86
C GLN A 52 -19.85 -4.58 -11.95
N MET A 53 -20.61 -4.13 -10.95
CA MET A 53 -20.16 -3.13 -9.98
C MET A 53 -18.97 -3.64 -9.16
N HIS A 54 -19.00 -4.91 -8.71
CA HIS A 54 -17.88 -5.51 -7.99
C HIS A 54 -16.61 -5.60 -8.84
N PHE A 55 -16.75 -6.01 -10.10
CA PHE A 55 -15.61 -6.10 -11.02
C PHE A 55 -15.03 -4.72 -11.35
N PHE A 56 -15.90 -3.74 -11.62
CA PHE A 56 -15.52 -2.35 -11.85
C PHE A 56 -14.75 -1.77 -10.65
N THR A 57 -15.32 -1.94 -9.45
CA THR A 57 -14.71 -1.45 -8.21
C THR A 57 -13.35 -2.09 -7.96
N ALA A 58 -13.23 -3.42 -8.14
CA ALA A 58 -11.96 -4.10 -8.00
C ALA A 58 -10.89 -3.55 -8.96
N ILE A 59 -11.23 -3.28 -10.22
CA ILE A 59 -10.30 -2.67 -11.19
C ILE A 59 -9.85 -1.29 -10.71
N ILE A 60 -10.78 -0.43 -10.29
CA ILE A 60 -10.45 0.93 -9.82
C ILE A 60 -9.54 0.89 -8.59
N VAL A 61 -9.84 0.02 -7.63
CA VAL A 61 -9.01 -0.18 -6.43
C VAL A 61 -7.63 -0.66 -6.81
N LEU A 62 -7.51 -1.64 -7.71
CA LEU A 62 -6.23 -2.15 -8.19
C LEU A 62 -5.39 -1.06 -8.88
N LEU A 63 -5.98 -0.33 -9.83
CA LEU A 63 -5.30 0.74 -10.54
C LEU A 63 -4.82 1.84 -9.58
N SER A 64 -5.68 2.26 -8.66
CA SER A 64 -5.35 3.28 -7.67
C SER A 64 -4.19 2.84 -6.76
N ASN A 65 -4.22 1.60 -6.27
CA ASN A 65 -3.18 1.05 -5.40
C ASN A 65 -1.85 0.83 -6.15
N ILE A 66 -1.89 0.46 -7.43
CA ILE A 66 -0.70 0.37 -8.29
C ILE A 66 -0.09 1.76 -8.48
N LEU A 67 -0.91 2.78 -8.75
CA LEU A 67 -0.43 4.16 -8.89
C LEU A 67 0.22 4.65 -7.60
N VAL A 68 -0.46 4.49 -6.45
CA VAL A 68 0.08 4.86 -5.13
C VAL A 68 1.43 4.17 -4.88
N PHE A 69 1.53 2.87 -5.18
CA PHE A 69 2.77 2.13 -5.04
C PHE A 69 3.88 2.70 -5.92
N ILE A 70 3.62 2.90 -7.22
CA ILE A 70 4.60 3.40 -8.19
C ILE A 70 5.07 4.81 -7.79
N PHE A 71 4.14 5.71 -7.44
CA PHE A 71 4.47 7.06 -6.99
C PHE A 71 5.32 7.05 -5.73
N THR A 72 4.96 6.26 -4.72
CA THR A 72 5.73 6.15 -3.48
C THR A 72 7.13 5.61 -3.75
N PHE A 73 7.23 4.51 -4.50
CA PHE A 73 8.50 3.89 -4.86
C PHE A 73 9.41 4.88 -5.61
N PHE A 74 8.85 5.59 -6.59
CA PHE A 74 9.58 6.59 -7.37
C PHE A 74 10.06 7.74 -6.49
N LEU A 75 9.20 8.28 -5.61
CA LEU A 75 9.53 9.39 -4.72
C LEU A 75 10.66 9.02 -3.74
N ILE A 76 10.55 7.86 -3.08
CA ILE A 76 11.60 7.39 -2.16
C ILE A 76 12.91 7.18 -2.91
N LYS A 77 12.86 6.56 -4.09
CA LYS A 77 14.04 6.33 -4.92
C LYS A 77 14.70 7.64 -5.36
N LEU A 78 13.93 8.64 -5.77
CA LEU A 78 14.42 9.96 -6.17
C LEU A 78 15.13 10.64 -5.00
N LEU A 79 14.54 10.59 -3.81
CA LEU A 79 15.13 11.19 -2.60
C LEU A 79 16.37 10.42 -2.14
N LEU A 80 16.37 9.09 -2.23
CA LEU A 80 17.55 8.25 -1.96
C LEU A 80 18.73 8.59 -2.86
N LEU A 81 18.50 8.88 -4.15
CA LEU A 81 19.54 9.24 -5.11
C LEU A 81 20.38 10.45 -4.66
N ILE A 82 19.80 11.37 -3.89
CA ILE A 82 20.51 12.55 -3.36
C ILE A 82 21.56 12.13 -2.32
N PHE A 83 21.29 11.08 -1.54
CA PHE A 83 22.12 10.63 -0.43
C PHE A 83 23.00 9.40 -0.76
N ASP A 84 22.64 8.65 -1.81
CA ASP A 84 23.33 7.44 -2.26
C ASP A 84 24.26 7.69 -3.46
N ARG A 85 25.33 8.45 -3.23
CA ARG A 85 26.33 8.75 -4.28
C ARG A 85 27.03 7.52 -4.84
N ASN A 86 27.13 6.45 -4.05
CA ASN A 86 27.83 5.21 -4.42
C ASN A 86 26.91 4.13 -5.03
N LYS A 87 25.60 4.38 -5.12
CA LYS A 87 24.59 3.41 -5.58
C LYS A 87 24.61 2.10 -4.77
N GLU A 88 24.84 2.21 -3.47
CA GLU A 88 24.85 1.08 -2.54
C GLU A 88 23.42 0.60 -2.23
N SER A 89 22.42 1.48 -2.35
CA SER A 89 21.01 1.13 -2.18
C SER A 89 20.48 0.33 -3.36
N LYS A 90 19.82 -0.79 -3.07
CA LYS A 90 19.23 -1.65 -4.10
C LYS A 90 17.75 -1.35 -4.26
N ASN A 91 17.35 -1.12 -5.51
CA ASN A 91 15.93 -0.94 -5.88
C ASN A 91 15.07 -2.14 -5.48
N GLU A 92 15.65 -3.35 -5.51
CA GLU A 92 14.96 -4.59 -5.14
C GLU A 92 14.59 -4.59 -3.66
N ASP A 93 15.53 -4.22 -2.78
CA ASP A 93 15.29 -4.13 -1.34
C ASP A 93 14.18 -3.13 -1.01
N LEU A 94 14.18 -1.96 -1.69
CA LEU A 94 13.12 -0.97 -1.56
C LEU A 94 11.76 -1.50 -2.04
N PHE A 95 11.75 -2.16 -3.20
CA PHE A 95 10.52 -2.73 -3.76
C PHE A 95 9.92 -3.76 -2.82
N PHE A 96 10.70 -4.76 -2.40
CA PHE A 96 10.22 -5.81 -1.50
C PHE A 96 9.76 -5.26 -0.16
N ALA A 97 10.51 -4.31 0.42
CA ALA A 97 10.11 -3.67 1.67
C ALA A 97 8.78 -2.92 1.54
N LEU A 98 8.55 -2.18 0.44
CA LEU A 98 7.28 -1.47 0.23
C LEU A 98 6.12 -2.44 0.05
N VAL A 99 6.27 -3.46 -0.80
CA VAL A 99 5.19 -4.42 -1.06
C VAL A 99 4.79 -5.13 0.22
N LEU A 100 5.77 -5.62 0.97
CA LEU A 100 5.51 -6.35 2.21
C LEU A 100 5.03 -5.41 3.33
N GLY A 101 5.55 -4.19 3.42
CA GLY A 101 5.10 -3.18 4.38
C GLY A 101 3.62 -2.83 4.20
N TYR A 102 3.20 -2.53 2.97
CA TYR A 102 1.80 -2.27 2.68
C TYR A 102 0.91 -3.50 2.87
N THR A 103 1.37 -4.69 2.46
CA THR A 103 0.63 -5.93 2.71
C THR A 103 0.43 -6.13 4.22
N ALA A 104 1.48 -5.95 5.02
CA ALA A 104 1.41 -6.10 6.47
C ALA A 104 0.49 -5.06 7.11
N ALA A 105 0.54 -3.80 6.66
CA ALA A 105 -0.34 -2.74 7.15
C ALA A 105 -1.81 -3.04 6.84
N ASN A 106 -2.12 -3.44 5.61
CA ASN A 106 -3.49 -3.83 5.21
C ASN A 106 -3.98 -5.05 5.97
N MET A 107 -3.16 -6.09 6.10
CA MET A 107 -3.50 -7.29 6.87
C MET A 107 -3.71 -6.97 8.35
N THR A 108 -2.88 -6.10 8.93
CA THR A 108 -3.05 -5.65 10.33
C THR A 108 -4.40 -4.94 10.50
N ALA A 109 -4.75 -4.05 9.57
CA ALA A 109 -6.04 -3.37 9.61
C ALA A 109 -7.23 -4.34 9.52
N LEU A 110 -7.16 -5.33 8.62
CA LEU A 110 -8.19 -6.36 8.48
C LEU A 110 -8.32 -7.21 9.74
N ILE A 111 -7.22 -7.75 10.27
CA ILE A 111 -7.20 -8.56 11.49
C ILE A 111 -7.78 -7.76 12.66
N LEU A 112 -7.38 -6.50 12.80
CA LEU A 112 -7.87 -5.68 13.90
C LEU A 112 -9.37 -5.35 13.75
N ASN A 113 -9.87 -5.14 12.53
CA ASN A 113 -11.29 -4.90 12.30
C ASN A 113 -12.12 -6.16 12.59
N ASP A 114 -11.69 -7.31 12.07
CA ASP A 114 -12.41 -8.57 12.20
C ASP A 114 -12.38 -9.10 13.64
N TRP A 115 -11.23 -9.05 14.32
CA TRP A 115 -11.07 -9.69 15.63
C TRP A 115 -11.37 -8.78 16.81
N PHE A 116 -11.11 -7.47 16.67
CA PHE A 116 -11.26 -6.51 17.77
C PHE A 116 -12.39 -5.51 17.54
N HIS A 117 -13.07 -5.57 16.39
CA HIS A 117 -14.20 -4.68 16.03
C HIS A 117 -13.87 -3.19 16.19
N ILE A 118 -12.60 -2.83 16.06
CA ILE A 118 -12.17 -1.44 16.14
C ILE A 118 -12.71 -0.70 14.91
N SER A 119 -13.23 0.50 15.13
CA SER A 119 -13.78 1.30 14.03
C SER A 119 -12.68 1.78 13.08
N PHE A 120 -12.99 1.88 11.79
CA PHE A 120 -12.04 2.37 10.81
C PHE A 120 -11.58 3.82 11.01
N SER A 121 -12.36 4.65 11.70
CA SER A 121 -11.93 6.00 12.07
C SER A 121 -10.66 5.98 12.93
N ILE A 122 -10.55 4.99 13.81
CA ILE A 122 -9.38 4.79 14.67
C ILE A 122 -8.22 4.23 13.82
N PHE A 123 -8.50 3.30 12.90
CA PHE A 123 -7.47 2.70 12.04
C PHE A 123 -6.74 3.69 11.15
N MET A 124 -7.44 4.65 10.56
CA MET A 124 -6.83 5.64 9.66
C MET A 124 -5.68 6.41 10.33
N ASN A 125 -5.70 6.54 11.65
CA ASN A 125 -4.64 7.21 12.41
C ASN A 125 -3.42 6.32 12.69
N TYR A 126 -3.60 4.99 12.78
CA TYR A 126 -2.53 4.07 13.20
C TYR A 126 -1.92 3.27 12.04
N ILE A 127 -2.66 3.01 10.96
CA ILE A 127 -2.16 2.28 9.78
C ILE A 127 -0.87 2.91 9.23
N PRO A 128 -0.75 4.24 9.07
CA PRO A 128 0.48 4.84 8.57
C PRO A 128 1.68 4.58 9.48
N ILE A 129 1.47 4.53 10.80
CA ILE A 129 2.52 4.24 11.78
C ILE A 129 2.95 2.77 11.68
N VAL A 130 1.99 1.85 11.56
CA VAL A 130 2.26 0.41 11.35
C VAL A 130 3.04 0.21 10.06
N ASP A 131 2.62 0.84 8.97
CA ASP A 131 3.32 0.81 7.68
C ASP A 131 4.74 1.37 7.82
N LEU A 132 4.93 2.51 8.48
CA LEU A 132 6.26 3.10 8.70
C LEU A 132 7.19 2.12 9.43
N ILE A 133 6.75 1.57 10.56
CA ILE A 133 7.55 0.65 11.37
C ILE A 133 7.86 -0.64 10.60
N THR A 134 6.86 -1.25 9.97
CA THR A 134 7.03 -2.52 9.25
C THR A 134 7.92 -2.34 8.03
N PHE A 135 7.68 -1.30 7.23
CA PHE A 135 8.49 -0.95 6.07
C PHE A 135 9.95 -0.70 6.44
N THR A 136 10.21 0.15 7.44
CA THR A 136 11.59 0.47 7.86
C THR A 136 12.32 -0.76 8.38
N SER A 137 11.64 -1.61 9.15
CA SER A 137 12.19 -2.86 9.67
C SER A 137 12.54 -3.83 8.53
N LEU A 138 11.64 -3.99 7.56
CA LEU A 138 11.85 -4.84 6.39
C LEU A 138 12.98 -4.29 5.50
N TYR A 139 13.02 -2.98 5.28
CA TYR A 139 14.08 -2.36 4.51
C TYR A 139 15.46 -2.56 5.15
N TYR A 140 15.58 -2.43 6.47
CA TYR A 140 16.81 -2.78 7.18
C TYR A 140 17.14 -4.26 7.04
N PHE A 141 16.14 -5.14 7.15
CA PHE A 141 16.34 -6.58 7.02
C PHE A 141 16.93 -6.94 5.65
N PHE A 142 16.46 -6.33 4.55
CA PHE A 142 16.95 -6.58 3.20
C PHE A 142 18.26 -5.87 2.88
N SER A 143 18.35 -4.56 3.13
CA SER A 143 19.51 -3.74 2.76
C SER A 143 20.73 -3.92 3.68
N LYS A 144 20.49 -4.34 4.94
CA LYS A 144 21.49 -4.39 6.03
C LYS A 144 22.21 -3.06 6.30
N SER A 145 21.76 -1.94 5.75
CA SER A 145 22.42 -0.64 5.86
C SER A 145 21.68 0.30 6.80
N LYS A 146 22.24 0.53 7.99
CA LYS A 146 21.68 1.48 8.97
C LYS A 146 21.50 2.89 8.40
N LYS A 147 22.46 3.34 7.58
CA LYS A 147 22.44 4.67 6.96
C LYS A 147 21.24 4.84 6.05
N PHE A 148 21.03 3.92 5.09
CA PHE A 148 19.91 4.03 4.16
C PHE A 148 18.57 3.78 4.83
N THR A 149 18.49 2.87 5.81
CA THR A 149 17.29 2.69 6.62
C THR A 149 16.86 3.99 7.30
N ALA A 150 17.79 4.72 7.93
CA ALA A 150 17.46 5.98 8.59
C ALA A 150 16.94 7.02 7.58
N ILE A 151 17.57 7.13 6.42
CA ILE A 151 17.14 8.05 5.35
C ILE A 151 15.72 7.70 4.87
N VAL A 152 15.48 6.42 4.58
CA VAL A 152 14.19 5.91 4.10
C VAL A 152 13.08 6.09 5.16
N PHE A 153 13.40 5.91 6.44
CA PHE A 153 12.50 6.22 7.55
C PHE A 153 12.11 7.70 7.59
N VAL A 154 13.08 8.61 7.49
CA VAL A 154 12.81 10.05 7.48
C VAL A 154 11.96 10.43 6.27
N ILE A 155 12.30 9.95 5.07
CA ILE A 155 11.53 10.20 3.86
C ILE A 155 10.09 9.73 4.04
N LYS A 156 9.88 8.49 4.48
CA LYS A 156 8.53 7.94 4.62
C LYS A 156 7.72 8.63 5.70
N THR A 157 8.37 9.08 6.78
CA THR A 157 7.75 9.92 7.80
C THR A 157 7.24 11.24 7.20
N ILE A 158 8.04 11.92 6.38
CA ILE A 158 7.63 13.16 5.70
C ILE A 158 6.41 12.90 4.79
N ILE A 159 6.42 11.80 4.01
CA ILE A 159 5.30 11.41 3.14
C ILE A 159 4.02 11.24 3.97
N ILE A 160 4.09 10.51 5.07
CA ILE A 160 2.94 10.28 5.96
C ILE A 160 2.46 11.59 6.56
N LEU A 161 3.35 12.43 7.07
CA LEU A 161 2.96 13.72 7.65
C LEU A 161 2.28 14.63 6.63
N THR A 162 2.75 14.65 5.37
CA THR A 162 2.08 15.43 4.32
C THR A 162 0.67 14.93 4.04
N SER A 163 0.40 13.63 4.13
CA SER A 163 -0.95 13.08 3.98
C SER A 163 -1.89 13.34 5.17
N VAL A 164 -1.36 13.72 6.34
CA VAL A 164 -2.17 14.06 7.53
C VAL A 164 -2.50 15.55 7.58
N ILE A 165 -1.63 16.40 7.03
CA ILE A 165 -1.75 17.86 7.08
C ILE A 165 -2.58 18.42 5.91
N LEU A 166 -2.54 17.78 4.74
CA LEU A 166 -3.34 18.10 3.54
C LEU A 166 -4.68 17.37 3.54
#